data_AF-A0A3D5ZIG4-F1
#
_entry.id   AF-A0A3D5ZIG4-F1
#
_cell.length_a   1.000
_cell.length_b   1.000
_cell.length_c   1.000
_cell.angle_alpha   90.00
_cell.angle_beta   90.00
_cell.angle_gamma   90.00
#
_symmetry.space_group_name_H-M   'P 1'
#
loop_
_entity.id
_entity.type
_entity.pdbx_description
1 polymer ?
#
loop_
_entity_poly.entity_id
_entity_poly.type
_entity_poly.pdbx_seq_one_letter_code
_entity_poly.pdbx_strand_id
1 'polypeptide(L)'
;MLPCVNVLEPMMTMTTLKHPDSLYASQQGAQSSHSDKPLPKRISHLVIGAGLTGLQCAQRLAEGGQEVLLLEQGPVAWGASGRNGGQVLAGFAWGPSQLSQAMGEERARRLWQQSRDAVQLVANQAKVQ
;
A
#
# COMPACT_ATOMS: atom_id res chain seq x y z
N MET A 1 33.48 -4.61 30.03
CA MET A 1 32.89 -5.93 29.73
C MET A 1 31.64 -6.03 30.60
N LEU A 2 30.47 -5.66 30.07
CA LEU A 2 29.17 -5.70 30.76
C LEU A 2 28.37 -6.89 30.19
N PRO A 3 27.63 -7.62 31.03
CA PRO A 3 27.12 -8.94 30.69
C PRO A 3 25.90 -8.87 29.77
N CYS A 4 25.92 -9.84 28.86
CA CYS A 4 24.82 -10.56 28.22
C CYS A 4 23.46 -10.54 28.95
N VAL A 5 22.41 -10.60 28.13
CA VAL A 5 21.00 -10.93 28.39
C VAL A 5 20.07 -9.76 28.74
N ASN A 6 19.34 -9.30 27.72
CA ASN A 6 17.88 -9.24 27.83
C ASN A 6 17.31 -9.92 26.59
N VAL A 7 17.07 -11.23 26.70
CA VAL A 7 16.14 -11.93 25.81
C VAL A 7 14.78 -11.40 26.21
N LEU A 8 14.22 -10.51 25.39
CA LEU A 8 12.83 -10.10 25.52
C LEU A 8 11.98 -11.36 25.30
N GLU A 9 11.32 -11.82 26.35
CA GLU A 9 10.32 -12.88 26.25
C GLU A 9 9.25 -12.48 25.22
N PRO A 10 8.64 -13.45 24.50
CA PRO A 10 7.64 -13.17 23.49
C PRO A 10 6.31 -12.80 24.14
N MET A 11 6.22 -11.61 24.72
CA MET A 11 4.96 -10.97 25.06
C MET A 11 4.40 -10.30 23.80
N MET A 12 3.67 -11.07 23.01
CA MET A 12 2.46 -10.61 22.33
C MET A 12 1.78 -11.83 21.70
N THR A 13 0.67 -12.26 22.29
CA THR A 13 -0.37 -12.97 21.56
C THR A 13 -0.73 -12.08 20.38
N MET A 14 -0.24 -12.43 19.20
CA MET A 14 -0.58 -11.76 17.94
C MET A 14 -2.07 -12.00 17.70
N THR A 15 -2.91 -11.09 18.19
CA THR A 15 -4.31 -11.04 17.78
C THR A 15 -4.31 -10.89 16.27
N THR A 16 -4.71 -11.94 15.55
CA THR A 16 -4.81 -11.89 14.09
C THR A 16 -5.78 -10.76 13.74
N LEU A 17 -5.24 -9.67 13.20
CA LEU A 17 -6.06 -8.56 12.74
C LEU A 17 -7.00 -9.09 11.65
N LYS A 18 -8.28 -8.82 11.80
CA LYS A 18 -9.28 -9.06 10.76
C LYS A 18 -9.75 -7.72 10.22
N HIS A 19 -10.15 -7.72 8.95
CA HIS A 19 -10.85 -6.57 8.41
C HIS A 19 -12.17 -6.34 9.17
N PRO A 20 -12.57 -5.09 9.41
CA PRO A 20 -13.93 -4.80 9.85
C PRO A 20 -14.92 -5.11 8.72
N ASP A 21 -16.19 -5.28 9.08
CA ASP A 21 -17.29 -5.42 8.11
C ASP A 21 -17.31 -4.19 7.19
N SER A 22 -16.90 -4.40 5.93
CA SER A 22 -16.67 -3.35 4.95
C SER A 22 -16.89 -3.90 3.54
N LEU A 23 -17.13 -3.00 2.58
CA LEU A 23 -17.26 -3.40 1.17
C LEU A 23 -16.00 -4.13 0.68
N TYR A 24 -14.82 -3.69 1.10
CA TYR A 24 -13.57 -4.37 0.79
C TYR A 24 -13.57 -5.80 1.32
N ALA A 25 -13.93 -5.99 2.60
CA ALA A 25 -13.96 -7.31 3.23
C ALA A 25 -15.03 -8.25 2.64
N SER A 26 -16.13 -7.72 2.11
CA SER A 26 -17.18 -8.53 1.47
C SER A 26 -16.87 -8.88 0.02
N GLN A 27 -16.04 -8.09 -0.66
CA GLN A 27 -15.63 -8.31 -2.04
C GLN A 27 -14.26 -8.98 -2.18
N GLN A 28 -13.45 -9.03 -1.12
CA GLN A 28 -12.19 -9.75 -1.15
C GLN A 28 -12.47 -11.24 -1.42
N GLY A 29 -11.87 -11.81 -2.46
CA GLY A 29 -11.85 -13.26 -2.65
C GLY A 29 -11.10 -13.96 -1.51
N ALA A 30 -11.09 -15.30 -1.51
CA ALA A 30 -10.26 -16.07 -0.58
C ALA A 30 -8.77 -15.79 -0.85
N GLN A 31 -8.19 -14.78 -0.20
CA GLN A 31 -6.77 -14.47 -0.28
C GLN A 31 -6.05 -15.02 0.95
N SER A 32 -5.04 -15.87 0.71
CA SER A 32 -4.06 -16.19 1.74
C SER A 32 -3.16 -14.97 1.95
N SER A 33 -3.37 -14.26 3.06
CA SER A 33 -2.57 -13.09 3.44
C SER A 33 -1.18 -13.46 3.97
N HIS A 34 -0.87 -14.75 4.10
CA HIS A 34 0.37 -15.24 4.69
C HIS A 34 0.97 -16.33 3.82
N SER A 35 2.24 -16.15 3.45
CA SER A 35 3.08 -17.24 2.99
C SER A 35 3.71 -17.89 4.22
N ASP A 36 3.55 -19.21 4.36
CA ASP A 36 4.27 -19.98 5.39
C ASP A 36 5.77 -20.13 5.07
N LYS A 37 6.24 -19.54 3.97
CA LYS A 37 7.65 -19.56 3.60
C LYS A 37 8.45 -18.71 4.59
N PRO A 38 9.58 -19.22 5.09
CA PRO A 38 10.47 -18.42 5.92
C PRO A 38 10.95 -17.20 5.15
N LEU A 39 11.09 -16.07 5.85
CA LEU A 39 11.59 -14.85 5.24
C LEU A 39 13.02 -15.06 4.74
N PRO A 40 13.36 -14.57 3.53
CA PRO A 40 14.71 -14.66 3.02
C PRO A 40 15.67 -13.81 3.89
N LYS A 41 16.91 -14.28 4.04
CA LYS A 41 17.95 -13.53 4.78
C LYS A 41 18.41 -12.25 4.05
N ARG A 42 18.16 -12.16 2.75
CA ARG A 42 18.54 -11.05 1.87
C ARG A 42 17.52 -10.91 0.75
N ILE A 43 17.19 -9.69 0.39
CA ILE A 43 16.31 -9.35 -0.74
C ILE A 43 16.83 -8.09 -1.41
N SER A 44 16.60 -7.95 -2.72
CA SER A 44 16.98 -6.74 -3.46
C SER A 44 16.03 -5.57 -3.19
N HIS A 45 14.72 -5.85 -3.09
CA HIS A 45 13.70 -4.83 -2.82
C HIS A 45 12.77 -5.30 -1.71
N LEU A 46 12.60 -4.46 -0.69
CA LEU A 46 11.67 -4.69 0.41
C LEU A 46 10.61 -3.59 0.39
N VAL A 47 9.34 -3.98 0.30
CA VAL A 47 8.19 -3.09 0.44
C VAL A 47 7.54 -3.34 1.79
N ILE A 48 7.33 -2.28 2.56
CA ILE A 48 6.69 -2.33 3.87
C ILE A 48 5.29 -1.72 3.77
N GLY A 49 4.28 -2.54 4.03
CA GLY A 49 2.86 -2.20 3.99
C GLY A 49 2.15 -2.71 2.72
N ALA A 50 1.13 -3.55 2.88
CA ALA A 50 0.24 -4.04 1.80
C ALA A 50 -0.95 -3.11 1.55
N GLY A 51 -0.75 -1.79 1.67
CA GLY A 51 -1.72 -0.79 1.22
C GLY A 51 -1.68 -0.59 -0.30
N LEU A 52 -2.54 0.29 -0.82
CA LEU A 52 -2.63 0.58 -2.26
C LEU A 52 -1.26 0.96 -2.87
N THR A 53 -0.52 1.87 -2.22
CA THR A 53 0.79 2.31 -2.69
C THR A 53 1.84 1.19 -2.66
N GLY A 54 1.87 0.39 -1.58
CA GLY A 54 2.82 -0.71 -1.44
C GLY A 54 2.57 -1.83 -2.44
N LEU A 55 1.29 -2.23 -2.61
CA LEU A 55 0.90 -3.20 -3.63
C LEU A 55 1.23 -2.71 -5.03
N GLN A 56 0.93 -1.44 -5.34
CA GLN A 56 1.24 -0.88 -6.65
C GLN A 56 2.75 -0.83 -6.91
N CYS A 57 3.55 -0.50 -5.90
CA CYS A 57 5.01 -0.52 -5.97
C CYS A 57 5.55 -1.94 -6.23
N ALA A 58 5.12 -2.91 -5.42
CA ALA A 58 5.54 -4.31 -5.57
C ALA A 58 5.11 -4.90 -6.92
N GLN A 59 3.90 -4.59 -7.39
CA GLN A 59 3.44 -5.00 -8.71
C GLN A 59 4.34 -4.46 -9.82
N ARG A 60 4.66 -3.16 -9.81
CA ARG A 60 5.52 -2.55 -10.84
C ARG A 60 6.95 -3.12 -10.82
N LEU A 61 7.50 -3.37 -9.63
CA LEU A 61 8.81 -4.02 -9.48
C LEU A 61 8.78 -5.45 -10.07
N ALA A 62 7.76 -6.23 -9.73
CA ALA A 62 7.60 -7.60 -10.24
C ALA A 62 7.38 -7.64 -11.76
N GLU A 63 6.55 -6.75 -12.31
CA GLU A 63 6.35 -6.59 -13.77
C GLU A 63 7.65 -6.21 -14.49
N GLY A 64 8.54 -5.46 -13.81
CA GLY A 64 9.89 -5.17 -14.28
C GLY A 64 10.92 -6.29 -14.08
N GLY A 65 10.46 -7.50 -13.72
CA GLY A 65 11.32 -8.67 -13.49
C GLY A 65 12.19 -8.58 -12.23
N GLN A 66 11.88 -7.66 -11.32
CA GLN A 66 12.66 -7.48 -10.10
C GLN A 66 12.16 -8.42 -8.99
N GLU A 67 13.10 -8.94 -8.21
CA GLU A 67 12.79 -9.67 -6.99
C GLU A 67 12.36 -8.68 -5.89
N VAL A 68 11.16 -8.89 -5.34
CA VAL A 68 10.57 -8.02 -4.32
C VAL A 68 9.89 -8.85 -3.23
N LEU A 69 10.17 -8.50 -1.97
CA LEU A 69 9.45 -8.98 -0.80
C LEU A 69 8.52 -7.87 -0.30
N LEU A 70 7.24 -8.18 -0.12
CA LEU A 70 6.28 -7.28 0.51
C LEU A 70 5.92 -7.83 1.90
N LEU A 71 6.04 -6.98 2.92
CA LEU A 71 5.68 -7.31 4.29
C LEU A 71 4.50 -6.46 4.77
N GLU A 72 3.57 -7.09 5.46
CA GLU A 72 2.41 -6.45 6.08
C GLU A 72 2.17 -7.06 7.46
N GLN A 73 1.79 -6.22 8.43
CA GLN A 73 1.52 -6.65 9.80
C GLN A 73 0.15 -7.34 9.94
N GLY A 74 -0.83 -7.00 9.10
CA GLY A 74 -2.18 -7.55 9.11
C GLY A 74 -2.61 -8.18 7.79
N PRO A 75 -3.93 -8.24 7.53
CA PRO A 75 -4.45 -8.57 6.22
C PRO A 75 -4.05 -7.53 5.17
N VAL A 76 -4.00 -7.95 3.91
CA VAL A 76 -3.81 -7.04 2.77
C VAL A 76 -4.84 -5.92 2.82
N ALA A 77 -4.37 -4.68 2.58
CA ALA A 77 -5.16 -3.45 2.63
C ALA A 77 -5.87 -3.13 3.97
N TRP A 78 -5.50 -3.75 5.10
CA TRP A 78 -6.16 -3.52 6.41
C TRP A 78 -6.19 -2.06 6.87
N GLY A 79 -5.22 -1.24 6.48
CA GLY A 79 -5.11 0.17 6.85
C GLY A 79 -6.14 1.09 6.16
N ALA A 80 -5.68 2.26 5.70
CA ALA A 80 -6.55 3.25 5.05
C ALA A 80 -7.10 2.76 3.68
N SER A 81 -6.38 1.88 2.99
CA SER A 81 -6.72 1.47 1.62
C SER A 81 -7.94 0.55 1.52
N GLY A 82 -8.17 -0.35 2.49
CA GLY A 82 -9.35 -1.22 2.52
C GLY A 82 -10.51 -0.67 3.37
N ARG A 83 -10.28 0.42 4.11
CA ARG A 83 -11.28 1.06 5.00
C ARG A 83 -11.75 2.44 4.51
N ASN A 84 -11.42 2.83 3.28
CA ASN A 84 -11.95 4.04 2.67
C ASN A 84 -13.33 3.79 2.01
N GLY A 85 -13.97 4.86 1.54
CA GLY A 85 -15.28 4.78 0.87
C GLY A 85 -15.27 4.27 -0.58
N GLY A 86 -14.12 3.81 -1.10
CA GLY A 86 -13.99 3.29 -2.47
C GLY A 86 -13.94 4.35 -3.57
N GLN A 87 -13.86 5.63 -3.22
CA GLN A 87 -13.86 6.73 -4.18
C GLN A 87 -12.47 6.92 -4.80
N VAL A 88 -12.44 7.07 -6.13
CA VAL A 88 -11.23 7.39 -6.89
C VAL A 88 -11.46 8.76 -7.55
N LEU A 89 -10.89 9.80 -6.96
CA LEU A 89 -11.10 11.18 -7.37
C LEU A 89 -9.80 11.82 -7.85
N ALA A 90 -9.89 12.66 -8.87
CA ALA A 90 -8.79 13.50 -9.29
C ALA A 90 -8.69 14.74 -8.38
N GLY A 91 -7.47 15.25 -8.25
CA GLY A 91 -7.11 16.38 -7.41
C GLY A 91 -6.22 16.02 -6.23
N PHE A 92 -6.08 16.98 -5.33
CA PHE A 92 -5.27 16.91 -4.12
C PHE A 92 -6.05 17.54 -2.96
N ALA A 93 -5.54 17.40 -1.74
CA ALA A 93 -6.13 18.09 -0.57
C ALA A 93 -6.11 19.62 -0.71
N TRP A 94 -5.18 20.17 -1.50
CA TRP A 94 -5.13 21.59 -1.84
C TRP A 94 -5.93 21.89 -3.11
N GLY A 95 -6.67 22.99 -3.08
CA GLY A 95 -7.32 23.53 -4.27
C GLY A 95 -6.31 24.03 -5.31
N PRO A 96 -6.72 24.20 -6.58
CA PRO A 96 -5.82 24.62 -7.66
C PRO A 96 -5.01 25.89 -7.34
N SER A 97 -5.65 26.92 -6.76
CA SER A 97 -4.98 28.17 -6.40
C SER A 97 -3.91 27.98 -5.32
N GLN A 98 -4.19 27.15 -4.31
CA GLN A 98 -3.22 26.83 -3.24
C GLN A 98 -2.03 26.06 -3.81
N LEU A 99 -2.29 25.12 -4.73
CA LEU A 99 -1.25 24.34 -5.38
C LEU A 99 -0.37 25.22 -6.29
N SER A 100 -0.96 26.10 -7.09
CA SER A 100 -0.24 27.08 -7.92
C SER A 100 0.59 28.04 -7.09
N GLN A 101 0.06 28.53 -5.96
CA GLN A 101 0.79 29.41 -5.06
C GLN A 101 1.99 28.72 -4.41
N ALA A 102 1.85 27.46 -3.99
CA ALA A 102 2.90 26.72 -3.30
C ALA A 102 3.98 26.18 -4.24
N MET A 103 3.62 25.76 -5.45
CA MET A 103 4.48 24.96 -6.34
C MET A 103 4.80 25.66 -7.67
N GLY A 104 4.16 26.79 -7.96
CA GLY A 104 4.18 27.44 -9.26
C GLY A 104 3.15 26.85 -10.23
N GLU A 105 2.62 27.71 -11.10
CA GLU A 105 1.52 27.42 -12.01
C GLU A 105 1.80 26.21 -12.93
N GLU A 106 3.00 26.13 -13.49
CA GLU A 106 3.36 25.02 -14.38
C GLU A 106 3.37 23.68 -13.65
N ARG A 107 3.98 23.63 -12.46
CA ARG A 107 4.07 22.41 -11.66
C ARG A 107 2.70 22.00 -11.13
N ALA A 108 1.89 22.96 -10.71
CA ALA A 108 0.51 22.70 -10.28
C ALA A 108 -0.32 22.08 -11.41
N ARG A 109 -0.19 22.59 -12.65
CA ARG A 109 -0.85 22.01 -13.83
C ARG A 109 -0.40 20.58 -14.11
N ARG A 110 0.91 20.31 -14.05
CA ARG A 110 1.47 18.95 -14.24
C ARG A 110 0.95 17.98 -13.17
N LEU A 111 0.95 18.39 -11.90
CA LEU A 111 0.41 17.58 -10.80
C LEU A 111 -1.08 17.30 -10.99
N TRP A 112 -1.86 18.30 -11.38
CA TRP A 112 -3.29 18.11 -11.67
C TRP A 112 -3.52 17.09 -12.77
N GLN A 113 -2.74 17.17 -13.86
CA GLN A 113 -2.82 16.20 -14.95
C GLN A 113 -2.43 14.79 -14.46
N GLN A 114 -1.35 14.65 -13.70
CA GLN A 114 -0.94 13.37 -13.12
C GLN A 114 -2.03 12.74 -12.25
N SER A 115 -2.77 13.55 -11.48
CA SER A 115 -3.88 13.05 -10.67
C SER A 115 -5.02 12.51 -11.55
N ARG A 116 -5.35 13.18 -12.66
CA ARG A 116 -6.32 12.67 -13.65
C ARG A 116 -5.85 11.38 -14.30
N ASP A 117 -4.57 11.31 -14.67
CA ASP A 117 -3.97 10.12 -15.27
C ASP A 117 -3.99 8.94 -14.30
N ALA A 118 -3.79 9.19 -13.00
CA ALA A 118 -3.89 8.16 -11.96
C ALA A 118 -5.31 7.60 -11.83
N VAL A 119 -6.36 8.43 -11.91
CA VAL A 119 -7.75 7.95 -11.95
C VAL A 119 -7.98 7.04 -13.16
N GLN A 120 -7.48 7.44 -14.33
CA GLN A 120 -7.60 6.64 -15.55
C GLN A 120 -6.85 5.30 -15.44
N LEU A 121 -5.67 5.30 -14.82
CA LEU A 121 -4.89 4.09 -14.57
C LEU A 121 -5.69 3.08 -13.74
N VAL A 122 -6.28 3.53 -12.62
CA VAL A 122 -7.11 2.68 -11.76
C VAL A 122 -8.33 2.17 -12.53
N ALA A 123 -9.00 3.03 -13.30
CA ALA A 123 -10.15 2.62 -14.12
C ALA A 123 -9.79 1.56 -15.17
N ASN A 124 -8.58 1.63 -15.74
CA ASN A 124 -8.10 0.63 -16.68
C ASN A 124 -7.77 -0.69 -15.99
N GLN A 125 -7.12 -0.65 -14.82
CA GLN A 125 -6.80 -1.85 -14.05
C GLN A 125 -8.06 -2.57 -13.54
N ALA A 126 -9.08 -1.83 -13.11
CA ALA A 126 -10.35 -2.39 -12.62
C ALA A 126 -11.17 -3.09 -13.71
N LYS A 127 -10.94 -2.79 -15.00
CA LYS A 127 -11.61 -3.46 -16.12
C LYS A 127 -10.96 -4.77 -16.54
N VAL A 128 -9.75 -5.03 -16.07
CA VAL A 128 -8.93 -6.19 -16.46
C VAL A 128 -9.08 -7.35 -15.45
N GLN A 129 -9.93 -7.19 -14.44
CA GLN A 129 -10.27 -8.23 -13.45
C GLN A 129 -11.59 -8.91 -13.76
#